data_AF-A0A2D5Z4M9-F1
#
_entry.id   AF-A0A2D5Z4M9-F1
#
_cell.length_a   1.000
_cell.length_b   1.000
_cell.length_c   1.000
_cell.angle_alpha   90.00
_cell.angle_beta   90.00
_cell.angle_gamma   90.00
#
_symmetry.space_group_name_H-M   'P 1'
#
loop_
_entity.id
_entity.type
_entity.pdbx_description
1 polymer ?
#
loop_
_entity_poly.entity_id
_entity_poly.type
_entity_poly.pdbx_seq_one_letter_code
_entity_poly.pdbx_strand_id
1 'polypeptide(L)'
;MARKTDLRVVSEAEREVPPTLLEAVELGDVLAIMKAQRRIIAESLATAAENTRPQFSNELNKLNSLISAEESRRSVEDEDRSVVAQTRDEAWDGTGY
;
A
#
# COMPACT_ATOMS: atom_id res chain seq x y z
N MET A 1 -40.98 9.94 -6.94
CA MET A 1 -40.17 8.76 -7.33
C MET A 1 -38.74 9.00 -6.88
N ALA A 2 -38.30 8.32 -5.82
CA ALA A 2 -36.94 8.47 -5.29
C ALA A 2 -36.02 7.46 -5.96
N ARG A 3 -34.97 7.94 -6.64
CA ARG A 3 -33.90 7.08 -7.16
C ARG A 3 -33.09 6.57 -5.96
N LYS A 4 -33.15 5.26 -5.71
CA LYS A 4 -32.27 4.56 -4.79
C LYS A 4 -30.85 4.66 -5.38
N THR A 5 -29.98 5.41 -4.74
CA THR A 5 -28.55 5.35 -4.99
C THR A 5 -28.07 4.03 -4.43
N ASP A 6 -27.89 3.02 -5.27
CA ASP A 6 -27.27 1.76 -4.88
C ASP A 6 -25.80 2.08 -4.53
N LEU A 7 -25.53 2.22 -3.24
CA LEU A 7 -24.17 2.23 -2.71
C LEU A 7 -23.51 0.94 -3.16
N ARG A 8 -22.49 1.06 -4.02
CA ARG A 8 -21.58 -0.04 -4.38
C ARG A 8 -20.99 -0.56 -3.07
N VAL A 9 -21.55 -1.64 -2.55
CA VAL A 9 -20.86 -2.49 -1.58
C VAL A 9 -19.64 -2.99 -2.34
N VAL A 10 -18.47 -2.45 -1.98
CA VAL A 10 -17.20 -3.06 -2.36
C VAL A 10 -17.25 -4.43 -1.72
N SER A 11 -17.56 -5.45 -2.53
CA SER A 11 -17.49 -6.84 -2.10
C SER A 11 -16.11 -7.03 -1.47
N GLU A 12 -16.07 -7.67 -0.30
CA GLU A 12 -14.88 -8.14 0.42
C GLU A 12 -14.18 -9.25 -0.40
N ALA A 13 -13.96 -8.98 -1.68
CA ALA A 13 -13.30 -9.86 -2.62
C ALA A 13 -11.81 -9.76 -2.32
N GLU A 14 -11.31 -10.83 -1.71
CA GLU A 14 -9.90 -11.14 -1.52
C GLU A 14 -9.13 -10.06 -0.76
N ARG A 15 -9.31 -10.01 0.56
CA ARG A 15 -8.24 -9.52 1.43
C ARG A 15 -7.03 -10.41 1.19
N GLU A 16 -6.10 -9.95 0.35
CA GLU A 16 -4.81 -10.60 0.17
C GLU A 16 -4.19 -10.81 1.54
N VAL A 17 -3.92 -12.07 1.87
CA VAL A 17 -3.23 -12.42 3.11
C VAL A 17 -1.84 -11.79 3.03
N PRO A 18 -1.48 -10.85 3.93
CA PRO A 18 -0.19 -10.19 3.80
C PRO A 18 0.92 -11.21 4.03
N PRO A 19 1.97 -11.23 3.20
CA PRO A 19 3.00 -12.26 3.24
C PRO A 19 3.67 -12.32 4.62
N THR A 20 4.13 -13.50 4.99
CA THR A 20 5.02 -13.70 6.13
C THR A 20 6.35 -12.99 5.89
N LEU A 21 7.15 -12.84 6.95
CA LEU A 21 8.48 -12.24 6.81
C LEU A 21 9.37 -13.05 5.86
N LEU A 22 9.30 -14.39 5.92
CA LEU A 22 10.11 -15.26 5.06
C LEU A 22 9.70 -15.11 3.59
N GLU A 23 8.41 -15.21 3.29
CA GLU A 23 7.90 -15.04 1.93
C GLU A 23 8.26 -13.66 1.36
N ALA A 24 8.10 -12.60 2.17
CA ALA A 24 8.46 -11.25 1.73
C ALA A 24 9.96 -11.10 1.42
N VAL A 25 10.83 -11.77 2.19
CA VAL A 25 12.28 -11.82 1.94
C VAL A 25 12.60 -12.60 0.68
N GLU A 26 11.97 -13.76 0.46
CA GLU A 26 12.15 -14.59 -0.74
C GLU A 26 11.70 -13.86 -2.01
N LEU A 27 10.62 -13.08 -1.92
CA LEU A 27 10.13 -12.23 -3.01
C LEU A 27 10.97 -10.96 -3.22
N GLY A 28 11.84 -10.60 -2.26
CA GLY A 28 12.62 -9.37 -2.30
C GLY A 28 11.79 -8.09 -2.19
N ASP A 29 10.52 -8.17 -1.74
CA ASP A 29 9.66 -6.99 -1.59
C ASP A 29 9.97 -6.25 -0.28
N VAL A 30 10.77 -5.20 -0.38
CA VAL A 30 11.20 -4.37 0.76
C VAL A 30 10.02 -3.81 1.57
N LEU A 31 8.94 -3.39 0.93
CA LEU A 31 7.77 -2.87 1.63
C LEU A 31 7.05 -3.98 2.40
N ALA A 32 6.89 -5.15 1.78
CA ALA A 32 6.31 -6.31 2.42
C ALA A 32 7.15 -6.78 3.62
N ILE A 33 8.49 -6.77 3.48
CA ILE A 33 9.44 -7.09 4.57
C ILE A 33 9.24 -6.15 5.75
N MET A 34 9.23 -4.83 5.51
CA MET A 34 9.03 -3.83 6.57
C MET A 34 7.67 -3.98 7.25
N LYS A 35 6.60 -4.24 6.47
CA LYS A 35 5.25 -4.49 7.01
C LYS A 35 5.17 -5.78 7.83
N ALA A 36 5.90 -6.82 7.45
CA ALA A 36 5.98 -8.07 8.21
C ALA A 36 6.76 -7.88 9.52
N GLN A 37 7.91 -7.21 9.49
CA GLN A 37 8.68 -6.85 10.70
C GLN A 37 7.86 -6.01 11.68
N ARG A 38 7.12 -5.02 11.17
CA ARG A 38 6.24 -4.18 12.00
C ARG A 38 5.18 -5.01 12.76
N ARG A 39 4.58 -6.01 12.09
CA ARG A 39 3.62 -6.93 12.74
C ARG A 39 4.28 -7.73 13.85
N ILE A 40 5.45 -8.33 13.59
CA ILE A 40 6.19 -9.12 14.58
C ILE A 40 6.56 -8.28 15.82
N ILE A 41 7.01 -7.04 15.62
CA ILE A 41 7.36 -6.16 16.75
C ILE A 41 6.11 -5.77 17.54
N ALA A 42 4.99 -5.46 16.85
CA ALA A 42 3.73 -5.14 17.52
C ALA A 42 3.20 -6.31 18.35
N GLU A 43 3.28 -7.55 17.82
CA GLU A 43 2.93 -8.76 18.56
C GLU A 43 3.85 -8.96 19.76
N SER A 44 5.17 -8.79 19.57
CA SER A 44 6.17 -8.91 20.65
C SER A 44 5.95 -7.88 21.76
N LEU A 45 5.45 -6.68 21.42
CA LEU A 45 5.17 -5.62 22.39
C LEU A 45 4.08 -6.03 23.40
N ALA A 46 3.14 -6.89 23.01
CA ALA A 46 2.05 -7.34 23.89
C ALA A 46 2.56 -8.12 25.12
N THR A 47 3.72 -8.77 25.00
CA THR A 47 4.33 -9.59 26.06
C THR A 47 5.73 -9.11 26.46
N ALA A 48 6.17 -7.95 25.96
CA ALA A 48 7.50 -7.41 26.23
C ALA A 48 7.67 -6.95 27.69
N ALA A 49 8.85 -7.20 28.26
CA ALA A 49 9.24 -6.61 29.53
C ALA A 49 9.30 -5.08 29.45
N GLU A 50 9.02 -4.39 30.57
CA GLU A 50 8.89 -2.92 30.59
C GLU A 50 10.14 -2.19 30.08
N ASN A 51 11.33 -2.74 30.36
CA ASN A 51 12.59 -2.19 29.91
C ASN A 51 12.84 -2.34 28.39
N THR A 52 12.15 -3.28 27.73
CA THR A 52 12.28 -3.53 26.29
C THR A 52 11.25 -2.75 25.47
N ARG A 53 10.13 -2.34 26.09
CA ARG A 53 9.04 -1.59 25.42
C ARG A 53 9.52 -0.30 24.74
N PRO A 54 10.39 0.54 25.35
CA PRO A 54 10.90 1.73 24.67
C PRO A 54 11.65 1.42 23.38
N GLN A 55 12.44 0.34 23.36
CA GLN A 55 13.19 -0.08 22.17
C GLN A 55 12.23 -0.49 21.04
N PHE A 56 11.22 -1.32 21.33
CA PHE A 56 10.22 -1.70 20.34
C PHE A 56 9.40 -0.52 19.83
N SER A 57 9.00 0.41 20.70
CA SER A 57 8.32 1.64 20.29
C SER A 57 9.16 2.48 19.32
N ASN A 58 10.47 2.61 19.58
CA ASN A 58 11.38 3.33 18.70
C ASN A 58 11.48 2.66 17.32
N GLU A 59 11.58 1.33 17.27
CA GLU A 59 11.65 0.63 15.99
C GLU A 59 10.34 0.66 15.22
N LEU A 60 9.17 0.65 15.91
CA LEU A 60 7.89 0.86 15.25
C LEU A 60 7.80 2.25 14.63
N ASN A 61 8.26 3.30 15.32
CA ASN A 61 8.29 4.66 14.77
C ASN A 61 9.19 4.74 13.53
N LYS A 62 10.37 4.12 13.57
CA LYS A 62 11.28 4.05 12.43
C LYS A 62 10.64 3.33 11.24
N LEU A 63 10.04 2.15 11.47
CA LEU A 63 9.37 1.39 10.42
C LEU A 63 8.19 2.15 9.83
N ASN A 64 7.41 2.87 10.63
CA ASN A 64 6.30 3.68 10.11
C ASN A 64 6.80 4.76 9.14
N SER A 65 7.86 5.49 9.49
CA SER A 65 8.44 6.49 8.61
C SER A 65 8.98 5.89 7.31
N LEU A 66 9.68 4.74 7.38
CA LEU A 66 10.22 4.07 6.21
C LEU A 66 9.12 3.50 5.30
N ILE A 67 8.08 2.91 5.89
CA ILE A 67 6.91 2.41 5.16
C ILE A 67 6.21 3.54 4.42
N SER A 68 5.92 4.66 5.11
CA SER A 68 5.28 5.82 4.47
C SER A 68 6.11 6.37 3.31
N ALA A 69 7.43 6.46 3.46
CA ALA A 69 8.32 6.93 2.40
C ALA A 69 8.33 5.98 1.19
N GLU A 70 8.38 4.67 1.43
CA GLU A 70 8.36 3.63 0.39
C GLU A 70 7.02 3.59 -0.34
N GLU A 71 5.89 3.66 0.38
CA GLU A 71 4.56 3.75 -0.21
C GLU A 71 4.40 5.01 -1.05
N SER A 72 4.93 6.15 -0.58
CA SER A 72 4.92 7.39 -1.36
C SER A 72 5.72 7.24 -2.65
N ARG A 73 6.91 6.60 -2.60
CA ARG A 73 7.71 6.35 -3.80
C ARG A 73 6.98 5.46 -4.80
N ARG A 74 6.37 4.36 -4.34
CA ARG A 74 5.59 3.45 -5.20
C ARG A 74 4.37 4.14 -5.81
N SER A 75 3.67 4.98 -5.05
CA SER A 75 2.53 5.75 -5.58
C SER A 75 2.96 6.67 -6.74
N VAL A 76 4.10 7.36 -6.61
CA VAL A 76 4.64 8.20 -7.70
C VAL A 76 5.04 7.35 -8.91
N GLU A 77 5.71 6.21 -8.70
CA GLU A 77 6.10 5.29 -9.78
C GLU A 77 4.88 4.65 -10.49
N ASP A 78 3.79 4.39 -9.76
CA ASP A 78 2.52 3.90 -10.31
C ASP A 78 1.79 5.00 -11.09
N GLU A 79 1.77 6.23 -10.56
CA GLU A 79 1.22 7.41 -11.26
C GLU A 79 1.95 7.65 -12.58
N ASP A 80 3.29 7.64 -12.59
CA ASP A 80 4.10 7.81 -13.80
C ASP A 80 3.83 6.71 -14.84
N ARG A 81 3.56 5.47 -14.40
CA ARG A 81 3.14 4.37 -15.31
C ARG A 81 1.71 4.50 -15.81
N SER A 82 0.84 5.19 -15.08
CA SER A 82 -0.57 5.39 -15.44
C SER A 82 -0.80 6.54 -16.44
N VAL A 83 0.22 7.36 -16.75
CA VAL A 83 0.07 8.49 -17.71
C VAL A 83 0.06 8.04 -19.18
N VAL A 84 0.27 6.75 -19.49
CA VAL A 84 -0.02 6.22 -20.84
C VAL A 84 -1.51 5.96 -20.99
N ALA A 85 -2.32 7.01 -20.86
CA ALA A 85 -3.65 7.00 -21.41
C ALA A 85 -3.48 6.87 -22.93
N GLN A 86 -4.04 5.80 -23.51
CA GLN A 86 -4.27 5.72 -24.94
C GLN A 86 -5.14 6.91 -25.33
N THR A 87 -4.52 8.02 -25.71
CA THR A 87 -5.18 9.02 -26.53
C THR A 87 -5.63 8.27 -27.77
N ARG A 88 -6.92 7.97 -27.84
CA ARG A 88 -7.56 7.74 -29.13
C ARG A 88 -7.20 8.96 -29.96
N ASP A 89 -6.43 8.75 -31.02
CA ASP A 89 -6.20 9.74 -32.05
C ASP A 89 -7.59 10.20 -32.51
N GLU A 90 -8.08 11.30 -31.94
CA GLU A 90 -9.14 12.08 -32.56
C GLU A 90 -8.51 12.61 -33.84
N ALA A 91 -8.78 11.88 -34.93
CA ALA A 91 -8.49 12.34 -36.26
C ALA A 91 -9.12 13.73 -36.39
N TRP A 92 -8.26 14.73 -36.38
CA TRP A 92 -8.62 16.11 -36.66
C TRP A 92 -9.22 16.16 -38.07
N ASP A 93 -10.56 16.16 -38.15
CA ASP A 93 -11.26 16.51 -39.38
C ASP A 93 -11.18 18.03 -39.54
N GLY A 94 -10.11 18.46 -40.20
CA GLY A 94 -9.91 19.85 -40.60
C GLY A 94 -10.86 20.27 -41.72
N THR A 95 -12.18 20.20 -41.50
CA THR A 95 -13.16 20.80 -42.42
C THR A 95 -14.33 21.50 -41.70
N GLY A 96 -14.42 22.81 -41.90
CA GLY A 96 -15.62 23.65 -41.67
C GLY A 96 -15.46 24.65 -40.52
N TYR A 97 -15.37 25.96 -40.73
CA TYR A 97 -15.64 26.86 -41.86
C TYR A 97 -14.60 27.99 -41.88
#